data_AF-A0A484AZF5-F1
#
_entry.id   AF-A0A484AZF5-F1
#
_cell.length_a   1.000
_cell.length_b   1.000
_cell.length_c   1.000
_cell.angle_alpha   90.00
_cell.angle_beta   90.00
_cell.angle_gamma   90.00
#
_symmetry.space_group_name_H-M   'P 1'
#
loop_
_entity.id
_entity.type
_entity.pdbx_description
1 polymer ?
#
loop_
_entity_poly.entity_id
_entity_poly.type
_entity_poly.pdbx_seq_one_letter_code
_entity_poly.pdbx_strand_id
1 'polypeptide(L)'
;MIGNSKADSDMSAPEKHEASEDAKETAKVDELISLETLRESPVQWPERFPGMEEFLTMSDTPIHRPSVDCNQIHTKVNMAAINQFARLPPEQLVEKIKAMHDQIYRLGVRESKEMTRGKLLGIFDRDRLTKAKAMRN
;
A
#
# COMPACT_ATOMS: atom_id res chain seq x y z
N MET A 1 -78.41 -3.08 14.32
CA MET A 1 -79.04 -2.27 15.39
C MET A 1 -78.38 -2.66 16.70
N ILE A 2 -77.73 -1.67 17.37
CA ILE A 2 -77.41 -1.55 18.81
C ILE A 2 -76.61 -2.70 19.45
N GLY A 3 -75.51 -2.52 20.19
CA GLY A 3 -74.87 -1.34 20.78
C GLY A 3 -73.84 -1.80 21.83
N ASN A 4 -72.84 -0.95 22.06
CA ASN A 4 -71.67 -1.14 22.95
C ASN A 4 -71.98 -1.12 24.47
N SER A 5 -71.09 -1.76 25.25
CA SER A 5 -70.52 -1.30 26.54
C SER A 5 -69.46 -2.34 27.02
N LYS A 6 -68.13 -2.11 27.01
CA LYS A 6 -67.21 -1.22 27.78
C LYS A 6 -67.09 -1.57 29.28
N ALA A 7 -66.01 -2.29 29.64
CA ALA A 7 -64.88 -1.96 30.57
C ALA A 7 -65.20 -2.28 32.06
N ASP A 8 -64.33 -2.82 32.93
CA ASP A 8 -62.94 -2.44 33.30
C ASP A 8 -62.09 -3.66 33.77
N SER A 9 -60.78 -3.71 33.45
CA SER A 9 -59.60 -3.52 34.33
C SER A 9 -59.12 -4.75 35.14
N ASP A 10 -57.93 -5.27 34.82
CA ASP A 10 -56.79 -5.22 35.76
C ASP A 10 -55.44 -5.34 35.01
N MET A 11 -54.44 -4.64 35.54
CA MET A 11 -53.08 -4.44 35.04
C MET A 11 -52.09 -5.43 35.66
N SER A 12 -51.21 -6.03 34.86
CA SER A 12 -49.82 -6.30 35.29
C SER A 12 -48.92 -6.70 34.11
N ALA A 13 -47.94 -5.84 33.81
CA ALA A 13 -46.73 -6.12 33.02
C ALA A 13 -45.59 -6.55 33.99
N PRO A 14 -44.34 -6.90 33.58
CA PRO A 14 -43.72 -6.78 32.25
C PRO A 14 -42.82 -7.97 31.78
N GLU A 15 -42.45 -7.92 30.48
CA GLU A 15 -41.18 -8.32 29.83
C GLU A 15 -40.52 -9.71 30.06
N LYS A 16 -40.11 -10.37 28.95
CA LYS A 16 -38.71 -10.38 28.46
C LYS A 16 -38.52 -11.14 27.13
N HIS A 17 -37.54 -10.63 26.39
CA HIS A 17 -36.91 -11.06 25.12
C HIS A 17 -36.52 -12.56 25.13
N GLU A 18 -36.18 -13.27 24.03
CA GLU A 18 -35.09 -13.02 23.05
C GLU A 18 -35.37 -13.88 21.79
N ALA A 19 -35.31 -13.38 20.55
CA ALA A 19 -34.12 -13.05 19.77
C ALA A 19 -33.03 -14.14 19.83
N SER A 20 -33.00 -15.08 18.88
CA SER A 20 -31.78 -15.87 18.58
C SER A 20 -31.83 -16.54 17.21
N GLU A 21 -31.97 -15.75 16.13
CA GLU A 21 -31.48 -16.17 14.80
C GLU A 21 -30.12 -15.52 14.44
N ASP A 22 -29.67 -14.51 15.20
CA ASP A 22 -28.41 -13.78 14.94
C ASP A 22 -27.11 -14.53 15.34
N ALA A 23 -27.20 -15.65 16.06
CA ALA A 23 -26.01 -16.34 16.57
C ALA A 23 -25.27 -17.18 15.49
N LYS A 24 -25.86 -17.35 14.30
CA LYS A 24 -25.27 -18.21 13.25
C LYS A 24 -24.52 -17.42 12.17
N GLU A 25 -24.71 -16.11 12.10
CA GLU A 25 -24.10 -15.25 11.08
C GLU A 25 -22.80 -14.59 11.57
N THR A 26 -22.72 -14.27 12.86
CA THR A 26 -21.51 -13.67 13.48
C THR A 26 -20.29 -14.60 13.41
N ALA A 27 -20.49 -15.91 13.50
CA ALA A 27 -19.41 -16.91 13.44
C ALA A 27 -18.69 -16.97 12.07
N LYS A 28 -19.33 -16.53 10.98
CA LYS A 28 -18.72 -16.53 9.63
C LYS A 28 -17.86 -15.30 9.34
N VAL A 29 -18.09 -14.19 10.03
CA VAL A 29 -17.39 -12.93 9.74
C VAL A 29 -15.97 -12.96 10.31
N ASP A 30 -15.78 -13.59 11.47
CA ASP A 30 -14.46 -13.78 12.08
C ASP A 30 -13.56 -14.72 11.25
N GLU A 31 -14.15 -15.65 10.48
CA GLU A 31 -13.41 -16.53 9.55
C GLU A 31 -12.88 -15.80 8.30
N LEU A 32 -13.38 -14.58 8.02
CA LEU A 32 -12.94 -13.75 6.89
C LEU A 32 -11.82 -12.78 7.25
N ILE A 33 -11.31 -12.83 8.48
CA ILE A 33 -10.19 -12.00 8.91
C ILE A 33 -8.88 -12.65 8.42
N SER A 34 -8.33 -12.11 7.33
CA SER A 34 -6.99 -12.48 6.88
C SER A 34 -5.94 -12.06 7.92
N LEU A 35 -5.38 -13.03 8.66
CA LEU A 35 -4.27 -12.84 9.59
C LEU A 35 -2.89 -12.81 8.91
N GLU A 36 -2.86 -12.59 7.59
CA GLU A 36 -1.60 -12.52 6.85
C GLU A 36 -0.86 -11.24 7.23
N THR A 37 0.36 -11.39 7.72
CA THR A 37 1.27 -10.26 7.87
C THR A 37 1.70 -9.86 6.47
N LEU A 38 1.21 -8.72 5.97
CA LEU A 38 1.76 -8.09 4.77
C LEU A 38 3.28 -8.01 5.00
N ARG A 39 4.05 -8.77 4.21
CA ARG A 39 5.50 -8.71 4.32
C ARG A 39 5.89 -7.25 4.17
N GLU A 40 6.64 -6.75 5.12
CA GLU A 40 7.26 -5.44 4.99
C GLU A 40 7.98 -5.41 3.64
N SER A 41 7.75 -4.35 2.89
CA SER A 41 8.46 -4.13 1.63
C SER A 41 9.95 -4.37 1.87
N PRO A 42 10.63 -5.16 1.03
CA PRO A 42 12.04 -5.46 1.24
C PRO A 42 12.83 -4.20 1.54
N VAL A 43 13.62 -4.22 2.62
CA VAL A 43 14.45 -3.08 3.01
C VAL A 43 15.39 -2.77 1.84
N GLN A 44 15.11 -1.65 1.15
CA GLN A 44 15.83 -1.26 -0.08
C GLN A 44 17.33 -1.17 0.17
N TRP A 45 17.73 -0.70 1.37
CA TRP A 45 19.13 -0.60 1.81
C TRP A 45 19.29 -1.16 3.23
N PRO A 46 19.86 -2.37 3.39
CA PRO A 46 20.04 -3.00 4.71
C PRO A 46 20.87 -2.15 5.68
N GLU A 47 21.77 -1.31 5.15
CA GLU A 47 22.62 -0.42 5.94
C GLU A 47 22.12 1.04 5.80
N ARG A 48 21.48 1.56 6.85
CA ARG A 48 21.14 2.99 6.94
C ARG A 48 22.40 3.78 7.32
N PHE A 49 22.77 4.81 6.54
CA PHE A 49 23.92 5.68 6.84
C PHE A 49 23.48 7.14 7.11
N PRO A 50 24.24 7.90 7.91
CA PRO A 50 23.89 9.29 8.25
C PRO A 50 23.72 10.16 7.00
N GLY A 51 22.68 11.01 6.97
CA GLY A 51 22.35 11.88 5.83
C GLY A 51 21.60 11.20 4.68
N MET A 52 21.41 9.87 4.71
CA MET A 52 20.65 9.16 3.66
C MET A 52 19.17 9.55 3.64
N GLU A 53 18.50 9.59 4.80
CA GLU A 53 17.07 9.87 4.90
C GLU A 53 16.75 11.30 4.45
N GLU A 54 17.61 12.25 4.82
CA GLU A 54 17.50 13.64 4.37
C GLU A 54 17.78 13.75 2.86
N PHE A 55 18.69 12.95 2.32
CA PHE A 55 18.91 12.89 0.87
C PHE A 55 17.71 12.31 0.13
N LEU A 56 17.10 11.23 0.62
CA LEU A 56 15.92 10.61 0.01
C LEU A 56 14.73 11.58 0.01
N THR A 57 14.49 12.27 1.12
CA THR A 57 13.35 13.19 1.29
C THR A 57 13.50 14.52 0.54
N MET A 58 14.73 15.00 0.32
CA MET A 58 15.01 16.27 -0.37
C MET A 58 15.18 16.13 -1.87
N SER A 59 15.57 14.95 -2.33
CA SER A 59 15.72 14.69 -3.74
C SER A 59 14.35 14.41 -4.34
N ASP A 60 14.05 15.06 -5.46
CA ASP A 60 12.89 14.80 -6.32
C ASP A 60 13.06 13.44 -7.03
N THR A 61 13.47 12.44 -6.24
CA THR A 61 13.72 11.08 -6.66
C THR A 61 12.38 10.45 -6.98
N PRO A 62 12.35 9.55 -7.99
CA PRO A 62 11.15 8.79 -8.30
C PRO A 62 10.52 8.04 -7.11
N ILE A 63 11.28 7.87 -6.02
CA ILE A 63 10.91 7.19 -4.77
C ILE A 63 9.94 8.04 -3.92
N HIS A 64 10.09 9.37 -3.93
CA HIS A 64 9.25 10.29 -3.15
C HIS A 64 8.06 10.87 -3.93
N ARG A 65 7.94 10.55 -5.23
CA ARG A 65 6.70 10.85 -5.94
C ARG A 65 5.59 10.03 -5.29
N PRO A 66 4.47 10.64 -4.91
CA PRO A 66 3.33 9.88 -4.38
C PRO A 66 3.05 8.73 -5.33
N SER A 67 2.96 7.52 -4.76
CA SER A 67 2.67 6.27 -5.44
C SER A 67 1.65 6.52 -6.54
N VAL A 68 2.12 6.47 -7.79
CA VAL A 68 1.38 6.56 -9.05
C VAL A 68 0.01 7.24 -8.86
N ASP A 69 -0.06 8.56 -9.03
CA ASP A 69 -1.36 9.25 -9.12
C ASP A 69 -2.29 8.39 -9.97
N CYS A 70 -3.43 7.96 -9.45
CA CYS A 70 -4.36 7.10 -10.19
C CYS A 70 -4.73 7.72 -11.56
N ASN A 71 -4.68 9.05 -11.64
CA ASN A 71 -4.81 9.84 -12.86
C ASN A 71 -3.76 9.52 -13.94
N GLN A 72 -2.53 9.11 -13.56
CA GLN A 72 -1.50 8.66 -14.50
C GLN A 72 -1.86 7.32 -15.15
N ILE A 73 -2.67 6.46 -14.53
CA ILE A 73 -3.12 5.19 -15.14
C ILE A 73 -3.90 5.46 -16.43
N HIS A 74 -4.65 6.57 -16.47
CA HIS A 74 -5.41 7.01 -17.65
C HIS A 74 -4.56 7.73 -18.71
N THR A 75 -3.24 7.86 -18.51
CA THR A 75 -2.35 8.33 -19.57
C THR A 75 -2.47 7.40 -20.78
N LYS A 76 -2.59 7.95 -21.99
CA LYS A 76 -2.76 7.19 -23.24
C LYS A 76 -1.72 6.07 -23.40
N VAL A 77 -0.49 6.31 -22.96
CA VAL A 77 0.62 5.34 -22.97
C VAL A 77 0.34 4.15 -22.04
N ASN A 78 -0.11 4.42 -20.81
CA ASN A 78 -0.39 3.39 -19.82
C ASN A 78 -1.60 2.55 -20.21
N MET A 79 -2.64 3.18 -20.76
CA MET A 79 -3.80 2.47 -21.33
C MET A 79 -3.42 1.58 -22.52
N ALA A 80 -2.51 2.03 -23.39
CA ALA A 80 -2.02 1.20 -24.48
C ALA A 80 -1.28 -0.06 -23.96
N ALA A 81 -0.43 0.09 -22.94
CA ALA A 81 0.26 -1.04 -22.31
C ALA A 81 -0.70 -2.02 -21.62
N ILE A 82 -1.69 -1.51 -20.88
CA ILE A 82 -2.73 -2.34 -20.25
C ILE A 82 -3.51 -3.13 -21.30
N ASN A 83 -3.92 -2.48 -22.39
CA ASN A 83 -4.61 -3.16 -23.49
C ASN A 83 -3.73 -4.20 -24.18
N GLN A 84 -2.41 -3.98 -24.28
CA GLN A 84 -1.48 -4.99 -24.79
C GLN A 84 -1.42 -6.21 -23.87
N PHE A 85 -1.33 -6.02 -22.56
CA PHE A 85 -1.30 -7.12 -21.60
C PHE A 85 -2.63 -7.90 -21.56
N ALA A 86 -3.76 -7.21 -21.68
CA ALA A 86 -5.09 -7.84 -21.73
C ALA A 86 -5.29 -8.77 -22.96
N ARG A 87 -4.49 -8.59 -24.02
CA ARG A 87 -4.54 -9.43 -25.23
C ARG A 87 -3.62 -10.66 -25.15
N LEU A 88 -2.75 -10.75 -24.15
CA LEU A 88 -1.84 -11.87 -24.01
C LEU A 88 -2.55 -13.10 -23.42
N PRO A 89 -2.22 -14.31 -23.88
CA PRO A 89 -2.62 -15.53 -23.20
C PRO A 89 -2.11 -15.58 -21.75
N PRO A 90 -2.80 -16.27 -20.82
CA PRO A 90 -2.39 -16.36 -19.42
C PRO A 90 -0.96 -16.82 -19.20
N GLU A 91 -0.48 -17.79 -19.99
CA GLU A 91 0.88 -18.33 -19.88
C GLU A 91 1.93 -17.27 -20.23
N GLN A 92 1.69 -16.51 -21.31
CA GLN A 92 2.58 -15.43 -21.74
C GLN A 92 2.55 -14.25 -20.77
N LEU A 93 1.39 -13.97 -20.17
CA LEU A 93 1.27 -12.94 -19.15
C LEU A 93 2.11 -13.30 -17.91
N VAL A 94 2.06 -14.56 -17.46
CA VAL A 94 2.87 -15.05 -16.34
C VAL A 94 4.36 -14.99 -16.65
N GLU A 95 4.77 -15.39 -17.86
CA GLU A 95 6.17 -15.27 -18.30
C GLU A 95 6.63 -13.80 -18.30
N LYS A 96 5.80 -12.89 -18.79
CA LYS A 96 6.09 -11.45 -18.80
C LYS A 96 6.25 -10.90 -17.39
N ILE A 97 5.39 -11.31 -16.45
CA ILE A 97 5.49 -10.93 -15.03
C ILE A 97 6.82 -11.40 -14.44
N LYS A 98 7.23 -12.65 -14.69
CA LYS A 98 8.53 -13.18 -14.23
C LYS A 98 9.70 -12.38 -14.80
N ALA A 99 9.67 -12.09 -16.11
CA ALA A 99 10.71 -11.29 -16.74
C ALA A 99 10.81 -9.86 -16.15
N MET A 100 9.66 -9.23 -15.84
CA MET A 100 9.64 -7.94 -15.16
C MET A 100 10.20 -8.04 -13.74
N HIS A 101 9.87 -9.11 -13.00
CA HIS A 101 10.41 -9.36 -11.67
C HIS A 101 11.94 -9.49 -11.69
N ASP A 102 12.49 -10.26 -12.63
CA ASP A 102 13.94 -10.40 -12.81
C ASP A 102 14.61 -9.09 -13.23
N GLN A 103 13.93 -8.28 -14.03
CA GLN A 103 14.41 -6.95 -14.38
C GLN A 103 14.48 -6.03 -13.15
N ILE A 104 13.42 -6.00 -12.34
CA ILE A 104 13.36 -5.21 -11.11
C ILE A 104 14.49 -5.63 -10.16
N TYR A 105 14.68 -6.94 -9.97
CA TYR A 105 15.77 -7.46 -9.16
C TYR A 105 17.15 -6.97 -9.63
N ARG A 106 17.45 -7.09 -10.93
CA ARG A 106 18.71 -6.62 -11.51
C ARG A 106 18.90 -5.11 -11.36
N LEU A 107 17.83 -4.33 -11.49
CA LEU A 107 17.86 -2.89 -11.27
C LEU A 107 18.18 -2.55 -9.82
N GLY A 108 17.55 -3.22 -8.85
CA GLY A 108 17.83 -3.01 -7.43
C GLY A 108 19.28 -3.31 -7.05
N VAL A 109 19.86 -4.40 -7.59
CA VAL A 109 21.30 -4.71 -7.39
C VAL A 109 22.20 -3.61 -7.96
N ARG A 110 21.85 -3.04 -9.13
CA ARG A 110 22.63 -1.96 -9.74
C ARG A 110 22.51 -0.67 -8.93
N GLU A 111 21.31 -0.32 -8.52
CA GLU A 111 21.04 0.84 -7.68
C GLU A 111 21.83 0.75 -6.36
N SER A 112 21.94 -0.44 -5.78
CA SER A 112 22.73 -0.69 -4.56
C SER A 112 24.19 -0.33 -4.70
N LYS A 113 24.76 -0.70 -5.84
CA LYS A 113 26.15 -0.38 -6.16
C LYS A 113 26.32 1.13 -6.28
N GLU A 114 25.40 1.82 -6.96
CA GLU A 114 25.46 3.27 -7.10
C GLU A 114 25.25 4.01 -5.77
N MET A 115 24.36 3.53 -4.90
CA MET A 115 24.19 4.09 -3.55
C MET A 115 25.44 3.91 -2.69
N THR A 116 26.07 2.73 -2.75
CA THR A 116 27.34 2.47 -2.07
C THR A 116 28.45 3.38 -2.61
N ARG A 117 28.51 3.58 -3.94
CA ARG A 117 29.45 4.52 -4.57
C ARG A 117 29.20 5.95 -4.10
N GLY A 118 27.95 6.38 -4.00
CA GLY A 118 27.59 7.69 -3.44
C GLY A 118 28.08 7.87 -2.00
N LYS A 119 27.96 6.82 -1.17
CA LYS A 119 28.45 6.82 0.22
C LYS A 119 29.96 7.01 0.27
N LEU A 120 30.71 6.28 -0.55
CA LEU A 120 32.17 6.42 -0.64
C LEU A 120 32.61 7.80 -1.14
N LEU A 121 31.84 8.41 -2.05
CA LEU A 121 32.10 9.76 -2.57
C LEU A 121 31.66 10.87 -1.59
N GLY A 122 30.96 10.51 -0.50
CA GLY A 122 30.49 11.44 0.51
C GLY A 122 29.48 12.46 -0.02
N ILE A 123 28.70 12.11 -1.06
CA ILE A 123 27.69 13.03 -1.64
C ILE A 123 26.47 13.21 -0.73
N PHE A 124 26.32 12.32 0.25
CA PHE A 124 25.27 12.36 1.26
C PHE A 124 25.66 13.19 2.51
N ASP A 125 26.93 13.56 2.64
CA ASP A 125 27.43 14.39 3.73
C ASP A 125 27.28 15.89 3.36
N ARG A 126 26.28 16.54 3.96
CA ARG A 126 25.94 17.94 3.67
C ARG A 126 27.01 18.91 4.18
N ASP A 127 27.68 18.60 5.28
CA ASP A 127 28.71 19.48 5.87
C ASP A 127 29.91 19.55 4.93
N ARG A 128 30.27 18.41 4.34
CA ARG A 128 31.31 18.36 3.31
C ARG A 128 30.92 19.16 2.07
N LEU A 129 29.66 19.07 1.63
CA LEU A 129 29.20 19.75 0.41
C LEU A 129 29.10 21.27 0.58
N THR A 130 28.57 21.74 1.72
CA THR A 130 28.47 23.17 2.03
C THR A 130 29.84 23.81 2.20
N LYS A 131 30.76 23.14 2.91
CA LYS A 131 32.15 23.58 3.06
C LYS A 131 32.90 23.64 1.72
N ALA A 132 32.73 22.61 0.87
CA ALA A 132 33.34 22.61 -0.47
C ALA A 132 32.78 23.73 -1.37
N LYS A 133 31.51 24.09 -1.23
CA LYS A 133 30.88 25.19 -1.97
C LYS A 133 31.35 26.56 -1.47
N ALA A 134 31.48 26.72 -0.16
CA ALA A 134 32.00 27.95 0.46
C ALA A 134 33.46 28.23 0.08
N MET A 135 34.28 27.19 -0.14
CA MET A 135 35.69 27.32 -0.55
C MET A 135 35.90 27.60 -2.05
N ARG A 136 34.82 27.59 -2.85
CA ARG A 136 34.88 27.83 -4.31
C ARG A 136 34.42 29.26 -4.68
N ASN A 137 33.84 30.01 -3.74
CA ASN A 137 33.46 31.41 -3.88
C ASN A 137 34.50 32.32 -3.21
#